data_AF-A0A3P1ZVT3-F1
#
_entry.id   AF-A0A3P1ZVT3-F1
#
_cell.length_a   1.000
_cell.length_b   1.000
_cell.length_c   1.000
_cell.angle_alpha   90.00
_cell.angle_beta   90.00
_cell.angle_gamma   90.00
#
_symmetry.space_group_name_H-M   'P 1'
#
loop_
_entity.id
_entity.type
_entity.pdbx_description
1 polymer ?
#
loop_
_entity_poly.entity_id
_entity_poly.type
_entity_poly.pdbx_seq_one_letter_code
_entity_poly.pdbx_strand_id
1 'polypeptide(L)'
;MTEKIEWYKEVLSLEPASKIFFPLARLLVEEHREDEAISVLEQGLVRHEEFLEARLFLIDILYRLGRREACDAQVARLGTMFASYAGFWQAWAACLNASGLSPDAAAVLRFLALSFSRGPVALHEVLERGIAASMPPSPALSPEPCPAPEEMQTDAVPLLSDDAFPAAPFAEAEGAAGGMECAEEEEIFPPAAIVVPEAAGDDGEGSAEGDEGEENFSLRTRSMAEVLAEQGDIRGALDIYHELAAAAVDPGENADLRQRITTLNARLGNSADEQAPDPFQASSSGKDKLISMLEALAERVEARAQT
;
A
#
# COMPACT_ATOMS: atom_id res chain seq x y z
N MET A 1 9.42 -25.95 -6.19
CA MET A 1 8.76 -24.70 -6.59
C MET A 1 7.80 -24.92 -7.77
N THR A 2 8.22 -25.68 -8.80
CA THR A 2 7.41 -25.99 -9.99
C THR A 2 6.06 -26.69 -9.71
N GLU A 3 6.00 -27.67 -8.81
CA GLU A 3 4.73 -28.34 -8.44
C GLU A 3 3.69 -27.37 -7.88
N LYS A 4 4.13 -26.35 -7.10
CA LYS A 4 3.23 -25.32 -6.57
C LYS A 4 2.69 -24.44 -7.70
N ILE A 5 3.54 -24.09 -8.67
CA ILE A 5 3.13 -23.29 -9.84
C ILE A 5 2.11 -24.06 -10.68
N GLU A 6 2.32 -25.34 -10.93
CA GLU A 6 1.36 -26.18 -11.66
C GLU A 6 0.05 -26.34 -10.92
N TRP A 7 0.11 -26.59 -9.60
CA TRP A 7 -1.08 -26.61 -8.76
C TRP A 7 -1.87 -25.31 -8.83
N TYR A 8 -1.20 -24.17 -8.68
CA TYR A 8 -1.84 -22.85 -8.79
C TYR A 8 -2.42 -22.58 -10.18
N LYS A 9 -1.75 -23.02 -11.26
CA LYS A 9 -2.28 -22.92 -12.62
C LYS A 9 -3.52 -23.79 -12.81
N GLU A 10 -3.52 -25.01 -12.28
CA GLU A 10 -4.68 -25.92 -12.32
C GLU A 10 -5.84 -25.33 -11.52
N VAL A 11 -5.60 -24.85 -10.31
CA VAL A 11 -6.62 -24.19 -9.48
C VAL A 11 -7.17 -22.94 -10.18
N LEU A 12 -6.33 -22.12 -10.81
CA LEU A 12 -6.79 -20.95 -11.56
C LEU A 12 -7.59 -21.35 -12.82
N SER A 13 -7.31 -22.52 -13.41
CA SER A 13 -8.09 -23.05 -14.54
C SER A 13 -9.49 -23.51 -14.11
N LEU A 14 -9.60 -24.06 -12.89
CA LEU A 14 -10.86 -24.49 -12.29
C LEU A 14 -11.68 -23.29 -11.78
N GLU A 15 -11.01 -22.29 -11.20
CA GLU A 15 -11.62 -21.08 -10.64
C GLU A 15 -10.97 -19.82 -11.20
N PRO A 16 -11.40 -19.38 -12.40
CA PRO A 16 -10.78 -18.26 -13.10
C PRO A 16 -10.99 -16.91 -12.41
N ALA A 17 -12.00 -16.83 -11.53
CA ALA A 17 -12.33 -15.67 -10.72
C ALA A 17 -11.71 -15.72 -9.31
N SER A 18 -10.77 -16.63 -9.04
CA SER A 18 -10.08 -16.66 -7.75
C SER A 18 -8.94 -15.65 -7.69
N LYS A 19 -8.67 -15.05 -6.53
CA LYS A 19 -7.55 -14.11 -6.29
C LYS A 19 -6.16 -14.79 -6.25
N ILE A 20 -6.14 -16.10 -6.49
CA ILE A 20 -4.97 -16.96 -6.48
C ILE A 20 -3.96 -16.63 -7.59
N PHE A 21 -4.38 -15.89 -8.62
CA PHE A 21 -3.48 -15.43 -9.68
C PHE A 21 -2.32 -14.56 -9.17
N PHE A 22 -2.50 -13.83 -8.07
CA PHE A 22 -1.46 -12.95 -7.52
C PHE A 22 -0.32 -13.73 -6.82
N PRO A 23 -0.59 -14.66 -5.88
CA PRO A 23 0.43 -15.58 -5.37
C PRO A 23 1.15 -16.37 -6.48
N LEU A 24 0.41 -16.81 -7.51
CA LEU A 24 0.99 -17.48 -8.68
C LEU A 24 1.96 -16.56 -9.42
N ALA A 25 1.59 -15.31 -9.66
CA ALA A 25 2.44 -14.34 -10.34
C ALA A 25 3.73 -14.05 -9.55
N ARG A 26 3.65 -13.95 -8.23
CA ARG A 26 4.85 -13.79 -7.37
C ARG A 26 5.82 -14.96 -7.54
N LEU A 27 5.31 -16.19 -7.48
CA LEU A 27 6.12 -17.39 -7.70
C LEU A 27 6.72 -17.46 -9.10
N LEU A 28 6.00 -16.99 -10.14
CA LEU A 28 6.51 -16.94 -11.50
C LEU A 28 7.65 -15.92 -11.65
N VAL A 29 7.57 -14.76 -10.99
CA VAL A 29 8.66 -13.77 -10.97
C VAL A 29 9.89 -14.29 -10.23
N GLU A 30 9.70 -14.99 -9.11
CA GLU A 30 10.80 -15.66 -8.38
C GLU A 30 11.54 -16.68 -9.25
N GLU A 31 10.84 -17.37 -10.14
CA GLU A 31 11.41 -18.30 -11.13
C GLU A 31 11.90 -17.62 -12.42
N HIS A 32 12.01 -16.28 -12.44
CA HIS A 32 12.40 -15.48 -13.60
C HIS A 32 11.51 -15.65 -14.85
N ARG A 33 10.28 -16.12 -14.69
CA ARG A 33 9.26 -16.28 -15.76
C ARG A 33 8.33 -15.07 -15.81
N GLU A 34 8.93 -13.89 -15.96
CA GLU A 34 8.21 -12.61 -15.82
C GLU A 34 7.14 -12.41 -16.92
N ASP A 35 7.37 -12.88 -18.15
CA ASP A 35 6.40 -12.78 -19.25
C ASP A 35 5.10 -13.59 -18.99
N GLU A 36 5.25 -14.77 -18.38
CA GLU A 36 4.11 -15.57 -17.95
C GLU A 36 3.40 -14.92 -16.76
N ALA A 37 4.15 -14.35 -15.82
CA ALA A 37 3.59 -13.63 -14.69
C ALA A 37 2.73 -12.45 -15.15
N ILE A 38 3.21 -11.66 -16.13
CA ILE A 38 2.44 -10.57 -16.75
C ILE A 38 1.14 -11.10 -17.34
N SER A 39 1.21 -12.17 -18.13
CA SER A 39 0.02 -12.75 -18.79
C SER A 39 -1.03 -13.21 -17.78
N VAL A 40 -0.59 -13.84 -16.69
CA VAL A 40 -1.47 -14.29 -15.58
C VAL A 40 -2.08 -13.09 -14.84
N LEU A 41 -1.28 -12.06 -14.56
CA LEU A 41 -1.74 -10.83 -13.89
C LEU A 41 -2.75 -10.07 -14.75
N GLU A 42 -2.50 -9.89 -16.04
CA GLU A 42 -3.43 -9.21 -16.95
C GLU A 42 -4.77 -9.94 -17.02
N GLN A 43 -4.75 -11.27 -17.16
CA GLN A 43 -5.98 -12.08 -17.16
C GLN A 43 -6.73 -12.03 -15.82
N GLY A 44 -5.99 -12.04 -14.70
CA GLY A 44 -6.56 -11.90 -13.36
C GLY A 44 -7.18 -10.53 -13.13
N LEU A 45 -6.51 -9.47 -13.58
CA LEU A 45 -6.95 -8.08 -13.43
C LEU A 45 -8.17 -7.74 -14.30
N VAL A 46 -8.36 -8.40 -15.46
CA VAL A 46 -9.60 -8.27 -16.25
C VAL A 46 -10.83 -8.72 -15.46
N ARG A 47 -10.66 -9.70 -14.57
CA ARG A 47 -11.74 -10.23 -13.72
C ARG A 47 -11.81 -9.52 -12.37
N HIS A 48 -10.67 -9.05 -11.87
CA HIS A 48 -10.50 -8.39 -10.57
C HIS A 48 -9.84 -7.02 -10.71
N GLU A 49 -10.55 -6.07 -11.32
CA GLU A 49 -10.02 -4.71 -11.49
C GLU A 49 -9.81 -3.98 -10.15
N GLU A 50 -10.48 -4.41 -9.09
CA GLU A 50 -10.36 -3.83 -7.74
C GLU A 50 -9.08 -4.26 -7.01
N PHE A 51 -8.34 -5.25 -7.52
CA PHE A 51 -7.16 -5.76 -6.83
C PHE A 51 -5.93 -4.85 -7.07
N LEU A 52 -5.84 -3.79 -6.26
CA LEU A 52 -4.81 -2.76 -6.38
C LEU A 52 -3.38 -3.28 -6.21
N GLU A 53 -3.13 -4.18 -5.25
CA GLU A 53 -1.79 -4.74 -5.00
C GLU A 53 -1.26 -5.49 -6.23
N ALA A 54 -2.10 -6.32 -6.86
CA ALA A 54 -1.75 -7.02 -8.09
C ALA A 54 -1.46 -6.05 -9.25
N ARG A 55 -2.19 -4.93 -9.33
CA ARG A 55 -1.95 -3.89 -10.34
C ARG A 55 -0.64 -3.15 -10.11
N LEU A 56 -0.34 -2.77 -8.86
CA LEU A 56 0.94 -2.15 -8.50
C LEU A 56 2.12 -3.08 -8.80
N PHE A 57 1.97 -4.37 -8.50
CA PHE A 57 2.98 -5.37 -8.82
C PHE A 57 3.17 -5.55 -10.33
N LEU A 58 2.09 -5.53 -11.12
CA LEU A 58 2.19 -5.56 -12.58
C LEU A 58 2.96 -4.34 -13.12
N ILE A 59 2.69 -3.13 -12.59
CA ILE A 59 3.40 -1.91 -12.98
C ILE A 59 4.90 -2.03 -12.67
N ASP A 60 5.27 -2.54 -11.49
CA ASP A 60 6.67 -2.76 -11.12
C ASP A 60 7.40 -3.68 -12.11
N ILE A 61 6.81 -4.83 -12.43
CA ILE A 61 7.39 -5.78 -13.38
C ILE A 61 7.53 -5.13 -14.77
N LEU A 62 6.49 -4.46 -15.26
CA LEU A 62 6.50 -3.80 -16.57
C LEU A 62 7.57 -2.70 -16.65
N TYR A 63 7.75 -1.93 -15.57
CA TYR A 63 8.78 -0.90 -15.47
C TYR A 63 10.18 -1.50 -15.51
N ARG A 64 10.44 -2.56 -14.71
CA ARG A 64 11.73 -3.27 -14.69
C ARG A 64 12.08 -3.88 -16.07
N LEU A 65 11.09 -4.41 -16.77
CA LEU A 65 11.26 -4.97 -18.12
C LEU A 65 11.30 -3.93 -19.25
N GLY A 66 11.11 -2.64 -18.94
CA GLY A 66 11.12 -1.57 -19.95
C GLY A 66 9.92 -1.59 -20.90
N ARG A 67 8.82 -2.27 -20.55
CA ARG A 67 7.59 -2.33 -21.36
C ARG A 67 6.76 -1.05 -21.17
N ARG A 68 7.24 0.06 -21.72
CA ARG A 68 6.72 1.43 -21.49
C ARG A 68 5.22 1.57 -21.80
N GLU A 69 4.78 1.15 -22.98
CA GLU A 69 3.38 1.33 -23.39
C GLU A 69 2.37 0.62 -22.47
N ALA A 70 2.67 -0.62 -22.08
CA ALA A 70 1.84 -1.38 -21.16
C ALA A 70 1.87 -0.77 -19.75
N CYS A 71 3.04 -0.32 -19.30
CA CYS A 71 3.20 0.37 -18.02
C CYS A 71 2.36 1.65 -17.97
N ASP A 72 2.48 2.50 -18.99
CA ASP A 72 1.75 3.76 -19.12
C ASP A 72 0.24 3.55 -19.08
N ALA A 73 -0.26 2.50 -19.76
CA ALA A 73 -1.67 2.15 -19.74
C ALA A 73 -2.17 1.78 -18.33
N GLN A 74 -1.39 1.02 -17.56
CA GLN A 74 -1.75 0.64 -16.19
C GLN A 74 -1.64 1.84 -15.23
N VAL A 75 -0.60 2.66 -15.36
CA VAL A 75 -0.39 3.88 -14.57
C VAL A 75 -1.48 4.90 -14.85
N ALA A 76 -1.90 5.09 -16.10
CA ALA A 76 -2.98 6.01 -16.45
C ALA A 76 -4.31 5.62 -15.77
N ARG A 77 -4.68 4.33 -15.81
CA ARG A 77 -5.87 3.81 -15.13
C ARG A 77 -5.80 4.07 -13.62
N LEU A 78 -4.67 3.70 -12.99
CA LEU A 78 -4.47 3.90 -11.56
C LEU A 78 -4.45 5.39 -11.18
N GLY A 79 -3.84 6.23 -12.02
CA GLY A 79 -3.78 7.68 -11.87
C GLY A 79 -5.16 8.31 -11.90
N THR A 80 -6.06 7.88 -12.81
CA THR A 80 -7.45 8.38 -12.83
C THR A 80 -8.21 8.01 -11.55
N MET A 81 -8.01 6.81 -11.00
CA MET A 81 -8.62 6.42 -9.73
C MET A 81 -8.08 7.27 -8.59
N PHE A 82 -6.76 7.41 -8.46
CA PHE A 82 -6.16 8.21 -7.38
C PHE A 82 -6.46 9.70 -7.48
N ALA A 83 -6.61 10.24 -8.69
CA ALA A 83 -7.00 11.64 -8.88
C ALA A 83 -8.43 11.91 -8.39
N SER A 84 -9.33 10.92 -8.50
CA SER A 84 -10.70 11.05 -7.98
C SER A 84 -10.77 11.12 -6.45
N TYR A 85 -9.74 10.60 -5.75
CA TYR A 85 -9.67 10.55 -4.30
C TYR A 85 -8.61 11.52 -3.73
N ALA A 86 -8.74 12.82 -4.02
CA ALA A 86 -7.81 13.84 -3.52
C ALA A 86 -7.64 13.85 -1.98
N GLY A 87 -8.69 13.48 -1.23
CA GLY A 87 -8.65 13.43 0.24
C GLY A 87 -7.68 12.41 0.82
N PHE A 88 -7.43 11.29 0.13
CA PHE A 88 -6.47 10.27 0.55
C PHE A 88 -5.06 10.87 0.71
N TRP A 89 -4.64 11.67 -0.28
CA TRP A 89 -3.33 12.32 -0.29
C TRP A 89 -3.16 13.33 0.85
N GLN A 90 -4.22 14.03 1.24
CA GLN A 90 -4.20 14.94 2.37
C GLN A 90 -4.11 14.19 3.71
N ALA A 91 -4.85 13.10 3.86
CA ALA A 91 -4.80 12.24 5.04
C ALA A 91 -3.40 11.63 5.21
N TRP A 92 -2.83 11.11 4.12
CA TRP A 92 -1.47 10.56 4.15
C TRP A 92 -0.42 11.62 4.52
N ALA A 93 -0.53 12.82 3.95
CA ALA A 93 0.32 13.95 4.35
C ALA A 93 0.15 14.33 5.83
N ALA A 94 -1.06 14.24 6.38
CA ALA A 94 -1.29 14.49 7.80
C ALA A 94 -0.61 13.44 8.68
N CYS A 95 -0.69 12.15 8.32
CA CYS A 95 0.01 11.07 9.01
C CYS A 95 1.54 11.28 9.01
N LEU A 96 2.13 11.65 7.87
CA LEU A 96 3.57 11.91 7.78
C LEU A 96 4.03 13.06 8.68
N ASN A 97 3.26 14.15 8.74
CA ASN A 97 3.55 15.25 9.66
C ASN A 97 3.41 14.84 11.14
N ALA A 98 2.44 13.98 11.46
CA ALA A 98 2.24 13.49 12.82
C ALA A 98 3.39 12.58 13.28
N SER A 99 3.93 11.76 12.38
CA SER A 99 5.09 10.91 12.66
C SER A 99 6.43 11.66 12.66
N GLY A 100 6.45 12.92 12.21
CA GLY A 100 7.69 13.72 12.08
C GLY A 100 8.62 13.27 10.95
N LEU A 101 8.22 12.27 10.15
CA LEU A 101 8.99 11.80 9.01
C LEU A 101 8.78 12.77 7.83
N SER A 102 9.86 13.47 7.46
CA SER A 102 9.99 14.28 6.23
C SER A 102 8.82 15.27 6.00
N PRO A 103 8.84 16.48 6.60
CA PRO A 103 7.81 17.49 6.37
C PRO A 103 7.69 17.87 4.89
N ASP A 104 8.79 17.77 4.14
CA ASP A 104 8.83 18.01 2.70
C ASP A 104 8.01 16.99 1.90
N ALA A 105 8.07 15.70 2.26
CA ALA A 105 7.26 14.67 1.60
C ALA A 105 5.77 14.93 1.83
N ALA A 106 5.39 15.34 3.04
CA ALA A 106 4.02 15.71 3.34
C ALA A 106 3.58 16.98 2.57
N ALA A 107 4.47 17.96 2.37
CA ALA A 107 4.19 19.12 1.53
C ALA A 107 3.96 18.73 0.06
N VAL A 108 4.77 17.82 -0.49
CA VAL A 108 4.61 17.30 -1.85
C VAL A 108 3.29 16.54 -2.02
N LEU A 109 2.90 15.70 -1.06
CA LEU A 109 1.63 14.99 -1.10
C LEU A 109 0.43 15.94 -1.02
N ARG A 110 0.52 17.02 -0.25
CA ARG A 110 -0.49 18.10 -0.24
C ARG A 110 -0.55 18.83 -1.57
N PHE A 111 0.60 19.10 -2.19
CA PHE A 111 0.66 19.70 -3.52
C PHE A 111 0.00 18.78 -4.57
N LEU A 112 0.24 17.47 -4.50
CA LEU A 112 -0.41 16.47 -5.36
C LEU A 112 -1.94 16.44 -5.14
N ALA A 113 -2.39 16.51 -3.89
CA ALA A 113 -3.82 16.61 -3.58
C ALA A 113 -4.45 17.88 -4.17
N LEU A 114 -3.72 19.00 -4.16
CA LEU A 114 -4.15 20.26 -4.75
C LEU A 114 -4.24 20.17 -6.27
N SER A 115 -3.28 19.52 -6.93
CA SER A 115 -3.30 19.37 -8.38
C SER A 115 -4.47 18.49 -8.86
N PHE A 116 -4.82 17.45 -8.11
CA PHE A 116 -5.99 16.62 -8.43
C PHE A 116 -7.33 17.31 -8.15
N SER A 117 -7.40 18.17 -7.13
CA SER A 117 -8.65 18.85 -6.75
C SER A 117 -8.93 20.14 -7.53
N ARG A 118 -7.90 20.90 -7.92
CA ARG A 118 -8.04 22.21 -8.58
C ARG A 118 -7.58 22.24 -10.03
N GLY A 119 -7.05 21.13 -10.55
CA GLY A 119 -6.42 21.05 -11.87
C GLY A 119 -4.91 21.30 -11.82
N PRO A 120 -4.22 21.33 -12.97
CA PRO A 120 -2.77 21.43 -13.03
C PRO A 120 -2.30 22.74 -12.40
N VAL A 121 -1.74 22.65 -11.19
CA VAL A 121 -1.10 23.78 -10.52
C VAL A 121 0.40 23.73 -10.82
N ALA A 122 0.95 24.81 -11.36
CA ALA A 122 2.39 24.90 -11.54
C ALA A 122 3.09 25.07 -10.17
N LEU A 123 4.15 24.31 -9.92
CA LEU A 123 4.92 24.41 -8.67
C LEU A 123 5.41 25.85 -8.41
N HIS A 124 5.85 26.53 -9.48
CA HIS A 124 6.27 27.93 -9.43
C HIS A 124 5.20 28.84 -8.84
N GLU A 125 3.93 28.69 -9.22
CA GLU A 125 2.84 29.51 -8.67
C GLU A 125 2.58 29.28 -7.18
N VAL A 126 2.80 28.05 -6.71
CA VAL A 126 2.66 27.73 -5.27
C VAL A 126 3.80 28.36 -4.49
N LEU A 127 5.02 28.28 -5.03
CA LEU A 127 6.20 28.91 -4.44
C LEU A 127 6.06 30.44 -4.41
N GLU A 128 5.66 31.07 -5.51
CA GLU A 128 5.43 32.53 -5.58
C GLU A 128 4.36 32.98 -4.58
N ARG A 129 3.24 32.24 -4.46
CA ARG A 129 2.22 32.54 -3.44
C ARG A 129 2.75 32.34 -2.01
N GLY A 130 3.59 31.35 -1.78
CA GLY A 130 4.26 31.13 -0.50
C GLY A 130 5.23 32.25 -0.14
N ILE A 131 6.03 32.70 -1.12
CA ILE A 131 6.97 33.82 -0.96
C ILE A 131 6.20 35.11 -0.70
N ALA A 132 5.20 35.43 -1.51
CA ALA A 132 4.37 36.62 -1.34
C ALA A 132 3.61 36.63 0.00
N ALA A 133 3.21 35.47 0.53
CA ALA A 133 2.56 35.35 1.83
C ALA A 133 3.52 35.43 3.03
N SER A 134 4.80 35.08 2.82
CA SER A 134 5.85 35.20 3.85
C SER A 134 6.49 36.59 3.89
N MET A 135 6.37 37.36 2.81
CA MET A 135 6.68 38.78 2.83
C MET A 135 5.60 39.55 3.62
N PRO A 136 5.98 40.51 4.48
CA PRO A 136 5.01 41.39 5.09
C PRO A 136 4.25 42.13 3.98
N PRO A 137 2.95 42.47 4.17
CA PRO A 137 2.24 43.29 3.19
C PRO A 137 3.08 44.54 2.98
N SER A 138 3.55 44.73 1.74
CA SER A 138 4.25 45.95 1.39
C SER A 138 3.34 47.09 1.82
N PRO A 139 3.82 48.08 2.60
CA PRO A 139 3.04 49.27 2.87
C PRO A 139 2.89 49.99 1.53
N ALA A 140 1.93 49.54 0.72
CA ALA A 140 1.32 50.36 -0.29
C ALA A 140 0.93 51.61 0.47
N LEU A 141 1.52 52.73 0.06
CA LEU A 141 1.09 54.04 0.48
C LEU A 141 -0.43 54.01 0.54
N SER A 142 -0.99 54.18 1.73
CA SER A 142 -2.34 54.70 1.84
C SER A 142 -2.43 55.81 0.81
N PRO A 143 -3.42 55.83 -0.09
CA PRO A 143 -3.73 57.05 -0.77
C PRO A 143 -4.10 58.02 0.35
N GLU A 144 -3.15 58.85 0.79
CA GLU A 144 -3.52 60.04 1.51
C GLU A 144 -4.56 60.74 0.62
N PRO A 145 -5.70 61.15 1.19
CA PRO A 145 -6.61 62.00 0.45
C PRO A 145 -5.84 63.27 0.12
N CYS A 146 -5.42 63.41 -1.14
CA CYS A 146 -4.95 64.68 -1.68
C CYS A 146 -6.02 65.73 -1.34
N PRO A 147 -5.66 66.85 -0.67
CA PRO A 147 -6.58 67.97 -0.61
C PRO A 147 -6.82 68.43 -2.04
N ALA A 148 -8.11 68.56 -2.39
CA ALA A 148 -8.57 69.01 -3.69
C ALA A 148 -7.91 70.35 -4.07
N PRO A 149 -7.50 70.55 -5.34
CA PRO A 149 -7.18 71.89 -5.80
C PRO A 149 -8.49 72.68 -5.93
N GLU A 150 -8.57 73.78 -5.17
CA GLU A 150 -9.59 74.81 -5.31
C GLU A 150 -9.65 75.30 -6.76
N GLU A 151 -10.86 75.35 -7.28
CA GLU A 151 -11.19 75.91 -8.59
C GLU A 151 -10.77 77.39 -8.65
N MET A 152 -9.92 77.74 -9.62
CA MET A 152 -9.86 79.11 -10.11
C MET A 152 -9.93 79.09 -11.64
N GLN A 153 -11.12 79.39 -12.15
CA GLN A 153 -11.38 79.71 -13.55
C GLN A 153 -10.80 81.08 -13.90
N THR A 154 -10.26 81.16 -15.12
CA THR A 154 -10.15 82.29 -16.08
C THR A 154 -8.87 81.99 -16.90
N ASP A 155 -8.81 82.04 -18.23
CA ASP A 155 -9.66 82.58 -19.26
C ASP A 155 -9.31 81.90 -20.61
N ALA A 156 -10.11 82.18 -21.63
CA ALA A 156 -10.18 81.56 -22.96
C ALA A 156 -8.93 81.65 -23.88
N VAL A 157 -8.60 80.51 -24.55
CA VAL A 157 -8.35 80.19 -26.01
C VAL A 157 -7.55 81.23 -26.87
N PRO A 158 -6.64 80.88 -27.85
CA PRO A 158 -6.72 79.71 -28.75
C PRO A 158 -5.42 79.02 -29.28
N LEU A 159 -5.64 77.76 -29.71
CA LEU A 159 -5.05 76.96 -30.82
C LEU A 159 -3.81 77.50 -31.58
N LEU A 160 -2.77 76.67 -31.67
CA LEU A 160 -1.95 76.46 -32.89
C LEU A 160 -1.45 75.01 -32.99
N SER A 161 -1.40 74.54 -34.24
CA SER A 161 -1.31 73.17 -34.76
C SER A 161 0.11 72.56 -34.86
N ASP A 162 0.13 71.27 -35.25
CA ASP A 162 1.20 70.52 -35.97
C ASP A 162 2.48 70.19 -35.15
N ASP A 163 3.19 69.06 -35.31
CA ASP A 163 3.26 68.03 -36.35
C ASP A 163 4.06 66.81 -35.81
N ALA A 164 3.94 65.69 -36.51
CA ALA A 164 4.96 64.64 -36.75
C ALA A 164 5.85 64.05 -35.61
N PHE A 165 5.67 62.73 -35.39
CA PHE A 165 6.76 61.77 -35.13
C PHE A 165 7.79 61.82 -36.30
N PRO A 166 9.10 61.56 -36.11
CA PRO A 166 9.55 60.18 -35.91
C PRO A 166 10.85 59.97 -35.10
N ALA A 167 11.10 58.68 -34.88
CA ALA A 167 12.30 58.08 -34.33
C ALA A 167 13.61 58.53 -34.99
N ALA A 168 14.68 58.48 -34.20
CA ALA A 168 16.06 58.60 -34.63
C ALA A 168 16.93 57.50 -33.99
N PRO A 169 18.05 57.12 -34.63
CA PRO A 169 18.50 55.73 -34.75
C PRO A 169 19.95 55.49 -34.27
N PHE A 170 20.41 54.21 -34.36
CA PHE A 170 21.81 53.73 -34.57
C PHE A 170 22.89 54.17 -33.53
N ALA A 171 23.97 53.46 -33.20
CA ALA A 171 24.64 52.23 -33.65
C ALA A 171 25.58 51.84 -32.48
N GLU A 172 25.72 50.56 -32.13
CA GLU A 172 26.88 49.71 -32.47
C GLU A 172 28.25 50.15 -31.93
N ALA A 173 28.83 49.29 -31.09
CA ALA A 173 30.26 48.98 -31.11
C ALA A 173 30.48 47.54 -30.63
N GLU A 174 30.97 46.72 -31.55
CA GLU A 174 31.29 45.30 -31.48
C GLU A 174 32.43 44.92 -30.53
N GLY A 175 32.54 43.61 -30.26
CA GLY A 175 33.83 42.99 -30.01
C GLY A 175 33.82 41.52 -29.55
N ALA A 176 33.71 40.59 -30.52
CA ALA A 176 34.51 39.35 -30.73
C ALA A 176 34.90 38.44 -29.52
N ALA A 177 34.92 37.10 -29.52
CA ALA A 177 34.99 36.06 -30.56
C ALA A 177 34.79 34.64 -29.94
N GLY A 178 34.50 33.65 -30.80
CA GLY A 178 34.76 32.20 -30.61
C GLY A 178 33.54 31.40 -30.13
N GLY A 179 32.94 30.43 -30.82
CA GLY A 179 33.38 29.56 -31.90
C GLY A 179 33.82 28.20 -31.34
N MET A 180 32.93 27.19 -31.29
CA MET A 180 33.26 25.76 -31.53
C MET A 180 32.01 24.87 -31.53
N GLU A 181 32.09 23.80 -32.32
CA GLU A 181 31.09 22.88 -32.83
C GLU A 181 30.63 21.76 -31.86
N CYS A 182 29.67 20.98 -32.36
CA CYS A 182 28.96 19.81 -31.83
C CYS A 182 29.82 18.68 -31.23
N ALA A 183 29.26 17.96 -30.24
CA ALA A 183 29.35 16.49 -30.11
C ALA A 183 28.34 15.95 -29.08
N GLU A 184 27.71 14.83 -29.43
CA GLU A 184 26.99 13.91 -28.54
C GLU A 184 27.98 13.22 -27.59
N GLU A 185 27.60 12.96 -26.33
CA GLU A 185 28.14 11.83 -25.57
C GLU A 185 27.23 11.43 -24.39
N GLU A 186 27.02 10.13 -24.33
CA GLU A 186 26.30 9.32 -23.35
C GLU A 186 27.14 9.22 -22.07
N GLU A 187 26.62 9.63 -20.90
CA GLU A 187 27.29 9.32 -19.62
C GLU A 187 26.34 8.65 -18.61
N ILE A 188 26.79 7.45 -18.25
CA ILE A 188 26.24 6.45 -17.36
C ILE A 188 26.43 6.93 -15.91
N PHE A 189 25.34 7.06 -15.13
CA PHE A 189 25.42 7.30 -13.68
C PHE A 189 25.69 5.98 -12.93
N PRO A 190 26.76 5.85 -12.13
CA PRO A 190 26.97 4.69 -11.25
C PRO A 190 26.17 4.83 -9.93
N PRO A 191 25.73 3.71 -9.31
CA PRO A 191 24.99 3.74 -8.06
C PRO A 191 25.92 4.01 -6.86
N ALA A 192 25.50 4.93 -5.99
CA ALA A 192 26.19 5.25 -4.74
C ALA A 192 26.18 4.05 -3.78
N ALA A 193 27.38 3.70 -3.32
CA ALA A 193 27.63 2.65 -2.35
C ALA A 193 27.08 3.02 -0.96
N ILE A 194 26.42 2.04 -0.33
CA ILE A 194 26.00 2.05 1.07
C ILE A 194 27.27 2.00 1.94
N VAL A 195 27.54 3.07 2.68
CA VAL A 195 28.61 3.11 3.69
C VAL A 195 28.01 2.72 5.04
N VAL A 196 28.45 1.58 5.56
CA VAL A 196 28.22 1.13 6.94
C VAL A 196 29.22 1.86 7.84
N PRO A 197 28.80 2.51 8.95
CA PRO A 197 29.72 2.85 10.01
C PRO A 197 29.65 1.79 11.12
N GLU A 198 30.73 1.04 11.28
CA GLU A 198 31.07 0.29 12.49
C GLU A 198 32.02 1.14 13.32
N ALA A 199 31.67 1.45 14.58
CA ALA A 199 32.64 1.74 15.63
C ALA A 199 32.00 1.74 17.05
N ALA A 200 32.33 0.67 17.78
CA ALA A 200 32.79 0.66 19.17
C ALA A 200 31.93 1.28 20.31
N GLY A 201 31.33 0.38 21.09
CA GLY A 201 31.67 0.14 22.51
C GLY A 201 31.50 1.26 23.54
N ASP A 202 30.48 1.12 24.40
CA ASP A 202 30.52 1.55 25.80
C ASP A 202 29.63 0.62 26.65
N ASP A 203 30.21 0.11 27.73
CA ASP A 203 29.63 -0.81 28.69
C ASP A 203 28.76 -0.04 29.71
N GLY A 204 27.54 -0.50 29.97
CA GLY A 204 26.71 0.06 31.04
C GLY A 204 25.48 -0.79 31.34
N GLU A 205 25.59 -1.61 32.39
CA GLU A 205 24.52 -2.43 32.96
C GLU A 205 23.24 -1.64 33.25
N GLY A 206 22.10 -2.20 32.83
CA GLY A 206 20.76 -1.70 33.14
C GLY A 206 19.71 -2.76 32.83
N SER A 207 19.56 -3.71 33.75
CA SER A 207 18.50 -4.72 33.72
C SER A 207 17.14 -4.08 34.00
N ALA A 208 16.20 -4.18 33.05
CA ALA A 208 14.76 -4.14 33.31
C ALA A 208 14.01 -4.76 32.13
N GLU A 209 13.49 -5.96 32.37
CA GLU A 209 12.47 -6.63 31.55
C GLU A 209 11.23 -5.74 31.37
N GLY A 210 10.61 -5.82 30.20
CA GLY A 210 9.39 -5.08 29.90
C GLY A 210 8.90 -5.26 28.47
N ASP A 211 8.75 -6.53 28.08
CA ASP A 211 7.65 -7.02 27.21
C ASP A 211 7.36 -6.18 25.96
N GLU A 212 8.12 -6.44 24.90
CA GLU A 212 7.63 -6.21 23.55
C GLU A 212 6.39 -7.07 23.38
N GLY A 213 5.22 -6.44 23.53
CA GLY A 213 3.96 -6.98 23.06
C GLY A 213 4.04 -7.18 21.55
N GLU A 214 4.64 -8.29 21.14
CA GLU A 214 4.30 -8.95 19.90
C GLU A 214 2.79 -9.10 19.95
N GLU A 215 2.07 -8.20 19.29
CA GLU A 215 0.67 -8.38 18.93
C GLU A 215 0.62 -9.56 17.95
N ASN A 216 0.81 -10.76 18.50
CA ASN A 216 0.45 -12.01 17.91
C ASN A 216 -1.07 -11.93 17.75
N PHE A 217 -1.52 -11.35 16.64
CA PHE A 217 -2.84 -11.57 16.07
C PHE A 217 -2.92 -13.05 15.68
N SER A 218 -2.94 -13.89 16.71
CA SER A 218 -3.24 -15.29 16.60
C SER A 218 -4.63 -15.38 16.01
N LEU A 219 -4.73 -15.97 14.81
CA LEU A 219 -5.95 -16.15 14.01
C LEU A 219 -7.04 -17.01 14.71
N ARG A 220 -6.92 -17.20 16.03
CA ARG A 220 -7.79 -18.00 16.86
C ARG A 220 -8.98 -17.15 17.28
N THR A 221 -10.14 -17.42 16.69
CA THR A 221 -11.38 -16.69 16.93
C THR A 221 -12.31 -17.47 17.86
N ARG A 222 -13.21 -16.76 18.54
CA ARG A 222 -14.24 -17.37 19.40
C ARG A 222 -15.07 -18.44 18.68
N SER A 223 -15.43 -18.21 17.41
CA SER A 223 -16.17 -19.17 16.59
C SER A 223 -15.38 -20.46 16.34
N MET A 224 -14.06 -20.37 16.14
CA MET A 224 -13.20 -21.56 16.02
C MET A 224 -13.23 -22.41 17.29
N ALA A 225 -13.14 -21.77 18.46
CA ALA A 225 -13.21 -22.48 19.75
C ALA A 225 -14.58 -23.10 20.02
N GLU A 226 -15.66 -22.48 19.55
CA GLU A 226 -17.02 -23.04 19.65
C GLU A 226 -17.17 -24.32 18.81
N VAL A 227 -16.69 -24.31 17.57
CA VAL A 227 -16.72 -25.48 16.68
C VAL A 227 -15.93 -26.65 17.27
N LEU A 228 -14.74 -26.41 17.84
CA LEU A 228 -13.96 -27.46 18.51
C LEU A 228 -14.67 -28.03 19.73
N ALA A 229 -15.32 -27.19 20.54
CA ALA A 229 -16.10 -27.63 21.70
C ALA A 229 -17.35 -28.43 21.31
N GLU A 230 -17.94 -28.17 20.14
CA GLU A 230 -19.04 -28.95 19.57
C GLU A 230 -18.58 -30.30 19.02
N GLN A 231 -17.40 -30.35 18.39
CA GLN A 231 -16.77 -31.58 17.89
C GLN A 231 -16.23 -32.49 19.00
N GLY A 232 -16.28 -32.04 20.26
CA GLY A 232 -15.84 -32.79 21.43
C GLY A 232 -14.37 -32.60 21.78
N ASP A 233 -13.62 -31.79 21.03
CA ASP A 233 -12.28 -31.36 21.41
C ASP A 233 -12.34 -30.19 22.40
N ILE A 234 -12.73 -30.53 23.63
CA ILE A 234 -12.90 -29.55 24.71
C ILE A 234 -11.54 -28.96 25.13
N ARG A 235 -10.44 -29.72 24.98
CA ARG A 235 -9.09 -29.26 25.35
C ARG A 235 -8.59 -28.20 24.37
N GLY A 236 -8.65 -28.47 23.06
CA GLY A 236 -8.26 -27.50 22.05
C GLY A 236 -9.11 -26.23 22.09
N ALA A 237 -10.41 -26.35 22.39
CA ALA A 237 -11.28 -25.20 22.60
C ALA A 237 -10.84 -24.34 23.80
N LEU A 238 -10.50 -24.96 24.93
CA LEU A 238 -10.06 -24.25 26.14
C LEU A 238 -8.76 -23.47 25.92
N ASP A 239 -7.80 -24.04 25.19
CA ASP A 239 -6.53 -23.37 24.88
C ASP A 239 -6.77 -22.05 24.12
N ILE A 240 -7.67 -22.06 23.13
CA ILE A 240 -8.07 -20.86 22.39
C ILE A 240 -8.80 -19.86 23.30
N TYR A 241 -9.72 -20.32 24.15
CA TYR A 241 -10.43 -19.43 25.07
C TYR A 241 -9.49 -18.77 26.09
N HIS A 242 -8.48 -19.48 26.59
CA HIS A 242 -7.48 -18.93 27.50
C HIS A 242 -6.62 -17.86 26.84
N GLU A 243 -6.21 -18.09 25.59
CA GLU A 243 -5.47 -17.12 24.78
C GLU A 243 -6.32 -15.87 24.48
N LEU A 244 -7.58 -16.05 24.09
CA LEU A 244 -8.52 -14.95 23.88
C LEU A 244 -8.77 -14.14 25.16
N ALA A 245 -8.89 -14.80 26.32
CA ALA A 245 -9.09 -14.11 27.59
C ALA A 245 -7.84 -13.36 28.08
N ALA A 246 -6.64 -13.79 27.68
CA ALA A 246 -5.38 -13.11 27.95
C ALA A 246 -5.19 -11.87 27.05
N ALA A 247 -5.65 -11.95 25.79
CA ALA A 247 -5.58 -10.87 24.82
C ALA A 247 -6.75 -9.86 24.90
N ALA A 248 -7.82 -10.17 25.64
CA ALA A 248 -9.01 -9.32 25.71
C ALA A 248 -8.75 -7.99 26.43
N VAL A 249 -8.89 -6.88 25.70
CA VAL A 249 -8.78 -5.50 26.20
C VAL A 249 -10.06 -5.05 26.91
N ASP A 250 -11.22 -5.57 26.51
CA ASP A 250 -12.52 -5.24 27.12
C ASP A 250 -12.83 -6.12 28.36
N PRO A 251 -13.15 -5.52 29.52
CA PRO A 251 -13.47 -6.28 30.73
C PRO A 251 -14.75 -7.12 30.65
N GLY A 252 -15.74 -6.71 29.85
CA GLY A 252 -16.99 -7.45 29.66
C GLY A 252 -16.78 -8.70 28.81
N GLU A 253 -16.05 -8.57 27.70
CA GLU A 253 -15.68 -9.72 26.87
C GLU A 253 -14.81 -10.72 27.62
N ASN A 254 -13.88 -10.24 28.46
CA ASN A 254 -13.04 -11.10 29.29
C ASN A 254 -13.89 -11.90 30.31
N ALA A 255 -14.90 -11.27 30.92
CA ALA A 255 -15.82 -11.96 31.83
C ALA A 255 -16.61 -13.07 31.11
N ASP A 256 -17.11 -12.81 29.91
CA ASP A 256 -17.83 -13.78 29.09
C ASP A 256 -16.94 -14.97 28.69
N LEU A 257 -15.71 -14.70 28.27
CA LEU A 257 -14.73 -15.74 27.93
C LEU A 257 -14.38 -16.60 29.15
N ARG A 258 -14.18 -15.99 30.32
CA ARG A 258 -13.94 -16.72 31.58
C ARG A 258 -15.13 -17.58 32.00
N GLN A 259 -16.35 -17.08 31.85
CA GLN A 259 -17.56 -17.88 32.11
C GLN A 259 -17.64 -19.09 31.17
N ARG A 260 -17.27 -18.92 29.90
CA ARG A 260 -17.23 -20.02 28.94
C ARG A 260 -16.17 -21.05 29.28
N ILE A 261 -14.98 -20.62 29.70
CA ILE A 261 -13.90 -21.49 30.22
C ILE A 261 -14.39 -22.31 31.41
N THR A 262 -15.06 -21.70 32.39
CA THR A 262 -15.60 -22.41 33.56
C THR A 262 -16.63 -23.46 33.14
N THR A 263 -17.51 -23.12 32.19
CA THR A 263 -18.54 -24.04 31.68
C THR A 263 -17.93 -25.24 30.97
N LEU A 264 -16.90 -25.02 30.14
CA LEU A 264 -16.21 -26.08 29.41
C LEU A 264 -15.35 -26.96 30.33
N ASN A 265 -14.70 -26.38 31.34
CA ASN A 265 -13.99 -27.15 32.36
C ASN A 265 -14.92 -28.04 33.19
N ALA A 266 -16.13 -27.56 33.54
CA ALA A 266 -17.14 -28.38 34.20
C ALA A 266 -17.61 -29.53 33.29
N ARG A 267 -17.79 -29.28 31.99
CA ARG A 267 -18.13 -30.32 31.02
C ARG A 267 -17.01 -31.34 30.87
N LEU A 268 -15.74 -30.90 30.83
CA LEU A 268 -14.57 -31.76 30.77
C LEU A 268 -14.46 -32.66 32.02
N GLY A 269 -14.69 -32.08 33.21
CA GLY A 269 -14.72 -32.82 34.48
C GLY A 269 -15.81 -33.88 34.52
N ASN A 270 -17.03 -33.53 34.09
CA ASN A 270 -18.14 -34.49 34.06
C ASN A 270 -17.94 -35.61 33.02
N SER A 271 -17.34 -35.31 31.86
CA SER A 271 -17.00 -36.33 30.86
C SER A 271 -15.82 -37.24 31.27
N ALA A 272 -14.96 -36.79 32.19
CA ALA A 272 -13.90 -37.64 32.75
C ALA A 272 -14.44 -38.63 33.79
N ASP A 273 -15.52 -38.26 34.50
CA ASP A 273 -16.19 -39.14 35.47
C ASP A 273 -17.17 -40.15 34.82
N GLU A 274 -17.69 -39.88 33.61
CA GLU A 274 -18.60 -40.79 32.89
C GLU A 274 -17.91 -41.72 31.87
N GLN A 275 -16.58 -41.67 31.72
CA GLN A 275 -15.82 -42.53 30.79
C GLN A 275 -14.72 -43.34 31.48
N ALA A 276 -15.15 -44.40 32.18
CA ALA A 276 -14.34 -45.60 32.31
C ALA A 276 -14.95 -46.74 31.46
N PRO A 277 -14.50 -46.91 30.20
CA PRO A 277 -14.53 -48.20 29.54
C PRO A 277 -13.11 -48.72 29.25
N ASP A 278 -12.96 -50.04 29.34
CA ASP A 278 -11.72 -50.81 29.24
C ASP A 278 -10.80 -50.46 28.05
N PRO A 279 -9.47 -50.43 28.24
CA PRO A 279 -8.48 -49.99 27.24
C PRO A 279 -8.22 -50.96 26.07
N PHE A 280 -9.06 -51.97 25.83
CA PHE A 280 -8.78 -53.03 24.84
C PHE A 280 -9.66 -53.02 23.57
N GLN A 281 -10.62 -52.10 23.39
CA GLN A 281 -11.53 -52.11 22.22
C GLN A 281 -11.30 -51.01 21.16
N ALA A 282 -10.45 -50.01 21.41
CA ALA A 282 -10.26 -48.90 20.45
C ALA A 282 -9.41 -49.27 19.21
N SER A 283 -8.63 -50.35 19.27
CA SER A 283 -7.64 -50.70 18.23
C SER A 283 -8.17 -51.66 17.14
N SER A 284 -9.31 -52.32 17.34
CA SER A 284 -9.92 -53.20 16.33
C SER A 284 -10.74 -52.43 15.29
N SER A 285 -11.56 -51.47 15.72
CA SER A 285 -12.46 -50.74 14.81
C SER A 285 -11.73 -49.96 13.71
N GLY A 286 -10.54 -49.42 13.99
CA GLY A 286 -9.71 -48.73 13.00
C GLY A 286 -9.12 -49.67 11.95
N LYS A 287 -8.69 -50.87 12.37
CA LYS A 287 -8.19 -51.92 11.46
C LYS A 287 -9.30 -52.50 10.61
N ASP A 288 -10.47 -52.76 11.18
CA ASP A 288 -11.60 -53.34 10.45
C ASP A 288 -12.11 -52.37 9.36
N LYS A 289 -12.08 -51.06 9.63
CA LYS A 289 -12.41 -50.02 8.63
C LYS A 289 -11.35 -49.93 7.52
N LEU A 290 -10.07 -50.06 7.85
CA LEU A 290 -8.99 -50.07 6.86
C LEU A 290 -9.05 -51.31 5.96
N ILE A 291 -9.36 -52.48 6.54
CA ILE A 291 -9.52 -53.73 5.79
C ILE A 291 -10.71 -53.60 4.81
N SER A 292 -11.86 -53.11 5.28
CA SER A 292 -13.04 -52.90 4.42
C SER A 292 -12.79 -51.89 3.30
N MET A 293 -12.00 -50.83 3.56
CA MET A 293 -11.67 -49.83 2.55
C MET A 293 -10.67 -50.36 1.51
N LEU A 294 -9.70 -51.17 1.94
CA LEU A 294 -8.74 -51.83 1.05
C LEU A 294 -9.42 -52.89 0.16
N GLU A 295 -10.37 -53.63 0.70
CA GLU A 295 -11.14 -54.64 -0.04
C GLU A 295 -12.04 -53.98 -1.11
N ALA A 296 -12.72 -52.88 -0.76
CA ALA A 296 -13.49 -52.09 -1.72
C ALA A 296 -12.63 -51.43 -2.82
N LEU A 297 -11.40 -51.03 -2.49
CA LEU A 297 -10.44 -50.51 -3.47
C LEU A 297 -9.92 -51.61 -4.40
N ALA A 298 -9.65 -52.81 -3.87
CA ALA A 298 -9.20 -53.95 -4.66
C ALA A 298 -10.27 -54.41 -5.67
N GLU A 299 -11.53 -54.57 -5.24
CA GLU A 299 -12.64 -54.94 -6.14
C GLU A 299 -12.83 -53.92 -7.27
N ARG A 300 -12.65 -52.63 -6.97
CA ARG A 300 -12.80 -51.56 -7.98
C ARG A 300 -11.65 -51.54 -8.99
N VAL A 301 -10.45 -51.94 -8.58
CA VAL A 301 -9.28 -52.07 -9.47
C VAL A 301 -9.44 -53.31 -10.36
N GLU A 302 -9.87 -54.44 -9.82
CA GLU A 302 -10.11 -55.66 -10.60
C GLU A 302 -11.24 -55.48 -11.62
N ALA A 303 -12.33 -54.80 -11.24
CA ALA A 303 -13.42 -54.47 -12.16
C ALA A 303 -12.97 -53.55 -13.31
N ARG A 304 -11.94 -52.73 -13.10
CA ARG A 304 -11.36 -51.86 -14.14
C ARG A 304 -10.30 -52.56 -14.99
N ALA A 305 -9.71 -53.64 -14.48
CA ALA A 305 -8.72 -54.44 -15.21
C ALA A 305 -9.36 -55.50 -16.13
N GLN A 306 -10.65 -55.79 -15.96
CA GLN A 306 -11.40 -56.78 -16.75
C GLN A 306 -12.25 -56.17 -17.90
N THR A 307 -12.25 -54.84 -18.03
CA THR A 307 -12.77 -54.09 -19.19
C THR A 307 -11.65 -53.65 -20.11
#